data_AF-A0A1S9CHK3-F1
#
_entry.id   AF-A0A1S9CHK3-F1
#
_cell.length_a   1.000
_cell.length_b   1.000
_cell.length_c   1.000
_cell.angle_alpha   90.00
_cell.angle_beta   90.00
_cell.angle_gamma   90.00
#
_symmetry.space_group_name_H-M   'P 1'
#
loop_
_entity.id
_entity.type
_entity.pdbx_description
1 polymer ?
#
loop_
_entity_poly.entity_id
_entity_poly.type
_entity_poly.pdbx_seq_one_letter_code
_entity_poly.pdbx_strand_id
1 'polypeptide(L)'
;MVKIYYTTDTHGRILPINYATGATSAQGILACGEEFDQDEGNRLIIDVGDTIQGSPFTKFMWEKLDKCIISEVLNKLGYKYITLGNHDFNYGYKALRKYVGATRSVLKRYC
;
A
#
# COMPACT_ATOMS: atom_id res chain seq x y z
N MET A 1 -25.84 2.85 2.70
CA MET A 1 -25.05 1.61 2.92
C MET A 1 -23.58 1.97 2.73
N VAL A 2 -22.67 1.51 3.59
CA VAL A 2 -21.23 1.74 3.45
C VAL A 2 -20.61 0.51 2.79
N LYS A 3 -19.77 0.69 1.77
CA LYS A 3 -18.98 -0.40 1.18
C LYS A 3 -17.56 -0.36 1.72
N ILE A 4 -17.04 -1.53 2.07
CA ILE A 4 -15.70 -1.68 2.62
C ILE A 4 -14.86 -2.42 1.60
N TYR A 5 -13.77 -1.78 1.16
CA TYR A 5 -12.73 -2.37 0.34
C TYR A 5 -11.50 -2.57 1.22
N TYR A 6 -10.80 -3.67 1.02
CA TYR A 6 -9.55 -3.90 1.72
C TYR A 6 -8.53 -4.61 0.85
N THR A 7 -7.25 -4.29 1.09
CA THR A 7 -6.11 -5.04 0.58
C THR A 7 -5.34 -5.65 1.75
N THR A 8 -4.67 -6.76 1.51
CA THR A 8 -3.81 -7.44 2.48
C THR A 8 -2.68 -8.12 1.74
N ASP A 9 -1.54 -8.32 2.40
CA ASP A 9 -0.40 -9.12 1.90
C ASP A 9 0.03 -8.67 0.49
N THR A 10 -0.06 -7.37 0.23
CA THR A 10 0.23 -6.83 -1.11
C THR A 10 1.71 -6.99 -1.43
N HIS A 11 2.56 -7.08 -0.40
CA HIS A 11 3.99 -7.26 -0.49
C HIS A 11 4.67 -6.27 -1.44
N GLY A 12 4.12 -5.06 -1.52
CA GLY A 12 4.53 -3.97 -2.41
C GLY A 12 4.38 -4.28 -3.89
N ARG A 13 3.39 -5.10 -4.24
CA ARG A 13 2.88 -5.22 -5.62
C ARG A 13 1.98 -4.02 -5.90
N ILE A 14 2.59 -2.96 -6.40
CA ILE A 14 1.88 -1.71 -6.73
C ILE A 14 1.43 -1.70 -8.18
N LEU A 15 2.33 -2.10 -9.09
CA LEU A 15 2.12 -2.01 -10.52
C LEU A 15 1.37 -3.24 -11.06
N PRO A 16 0.59 -3.09 -12.14
CA PRO A 16 -0.09 -4.19 -12.83
C PRO A 16 0.88 -4.99 -13.70
N ILE A 17 1.99 -5.45 -13.11
CA ILE A 17 3.03 -6.23 -13.78
C ILE A 17 3.45 -7.43 -12.92
N ASN A 18 3.80 -8.51 -13.60
CA ASN A 18 4.52 -9.62 -12.99
C ASN A 18 6.03 -9.30 -12.98
N TYR A 19 6.59 -9.05 -11.80
CA TYR A 19 8.01 -8.69 -11.68
C TYR A 19 9.00 -9.78 -12.14
N ALA A 20 8.57 -11.04 -12.22
CA ALA A 20 9.44 -12.14 -12.69
C ALA A 20 9.52 -12.21 -14.21
N THR A 21 8.43 -11.88 -14.91
CA THR A 21 8.35 -12.02 -16.38
C THR A 21 8.34 -10.67 -17.12
N GLY A 22 8.08 -9.57 -16.41
CA GLY A 22 7.87 -8.24 -17.00
C GLY A 22 6.54 -8.07 -17.73
N ALA A 23 5.70 -9.10 -17.77
CA ALA A 23 4.40 -9.05 -18.45
C ALA A 23 3.37 -8.27 -17.64
N THR A 24 2.42 -7.64 -18.34
CA THR A 24 1.22 -7.04 -17.72
C THR A 24 0.42 -8.13 -16.98
N SER A 25 -0.15 -7.78 -15.83
CA SER A 25 -1.00 -8.66 -15.04
C SER A 25 -2.07 -7.87 -14.31
N ALA A 26 -3.27 -8.44 -14.15
CA ALA A 26 -4.36 -7.87 -13.36
C ALA A 26 -4.12 -7.99 -11.83
N GLN A 27 -2.88 -7.78 -11.38
CA GLN A 27 -2.47 -7.86 -9.99
C GLN A 27 -1.96 -6.50 -9.51
N GLY A 28 -1.83 -6.37 -8.19
CA GLY A 28 -1.27 -5.19 -7.57
C GLY A 28 -2.27 -4.06 -7.38
N ILE A 29 -1.91 -3.13 -6.51
CA ILE A 29 -2.85 -2.14 -5.96
C ILE A 29 -3.47 -1.25 -7.05
N LEU A 30 -2.70 -0.88 -8.08
CA LEU A 30 -3.23 -0.03 -9.15
C LEU A 30 -4.29 -0.72 -10.03
N ALA A 31 -4.29 -2.05 -10.10
CA ALA A 31 -5.36 -2.78 -10.79
C ALA A 31 -6.70 -2.68 -10.06
N CYS A 32 -6.69 -2.50 -8.73
CA CYS A 32 -7.89 -2.27 -7.93
C CYS A 32 -8.38 -0.81 -7.97
N GLY A 33 -7.54 0.13 -8.41
CA GLY A 33 -7.83 1.57 -8.36
C GLY A 33 -9.07 1.97 -9.17
N GLU A 34 -9.30 1.33 -10.32
CA GLU A 34 -10.47 1.61 -11.15
C GLU A 34 -11.79 1.29 -10.43
N GLU A 35 -11.83 0.19 -9.66
CA GLU A 35 -13.02 -0.17 -8.88
C GLU A 35 -13.27 0.82 -7.73
N PHE A 36 -12.21 1.35 -7.14
CA PHE A 36 -12.31 2.34 -6.07
C PHE A 36 -12.87 3.67 -6.57
N ASP A 37 -12.51 4.07 -7.80
CA ASP A 37 -12.91 5.35 -8.38
C ASP A 37 -14.33 5.34 -8.95
N GLN A 38 -14.84 4.18 -9.38
CA GLN A 38 -16.22 4.04 -9.89
C GLN A 38 -17.29 4.12 -8.79
N ASP A 39 -16.92 4.02 -7.51
CA ASP A 39 -17.85 4.08 -6.40
C ASP A 39 -17.92 5.49 -5.79
N GLU A 40 -18.87 6.29 -6.28
CA GLU A 40 -19.21 7.62 -5.77
C GLU A 40 -19.96 7.60 -4.42
N GLY A 41 -20.22 6.41 -3.86
CA GLY A 41 -20.95 6.22 -2.60
C GLY A 41 -20.09 6.36 -1.34
N ASN A 42 -20.69 6.03 -0.19
CA ASN A 42 -19.96 5.95 1.08
C ASN A 42 -19.04 4.73 1.09
N ARG A 43 -17.78 4.91 0.68
CA ARG A 43 -16.74 3.87 0.68
C ARG A 43 -15.71 4.04 1.79
N LEU A 44 -15.22 2.93 2.31
CA LEU A 44 -14.09 2.85 3.23
C LEU A 44 -13.05 1.89 2.64
N ILE A 45 -11.85 2.40 2.36
CA ILE A 45 -10.74 1.61 1.83
C ILE A 45 -9.68 1.44 2.91
N ILE A 46 -9.24 0.21 3.16
CA ILE A 46 -8.30 -0.14 4.23
C ILE A 46 -7.18 -1.03 3.70
N ASP A 47 -5.96 -0.83 4.17
CA ASP A 47 -4.86 -1.77 3.96
C ASP A 47 -4.60 -2.54 5.24
N VAL A 48 -4.51 -3.87 5.16
CA VAL A 48 -4.47 -4.77 6.33
C VAL A 48 -3.03 -5.18 6.70
N GLY A 49 -2.03 -4.65 6.00
CA GLY A 49 -0.61 -4.82 6.33
C GLY A 49 0.13 -5.80 5.42
N ASP A 50 1.41 -5.99 5.73
CA ASP A 50 2.37 -6.71 4.88
C ASP A 50 2.46 -6.09 3.47
N THR A 51 2.74 -4.79 3.49
CA THR A 51 2.61 -3.93 2.31
C THR A 51 3.96 -3.39 1.84
N ILE A 52 4.91 -3.13 2.74
CA ILE A 52 6.16 -2.44 2.37
C ILE A 52 7.38 -3.36 2.19
N GLN A 53 7.18 -4.67 2.15
CA GLN A 53 8.21 -5.67 1.92
C GLN A 53 7.69 -6.82 1.05
N GLY A 54 8.52 -7.39 0.17
CA GLY A 54 8.25 -8.69 -0.46
C GLY A 54 8.33 -8.71 -1.99
N SER A 55 8.41 -7.55 -2.64
CA SER A 55 8.61 -7.44 -4.10
C SER A 55 9.97 -6.82 -4.48
N PRO A 56 10.48 -7.07 -5.70
CA PRO A 56 11.64 -6.35 -6.23
C PRO A 56 11.47 -4.82 -6.18
N PHE A 57 10.23 -4.33 -6.32
CA PHE A 57 9.92 -2.92 -6.18
C PHE A 57 10.17 -2.40 -4.75
N THR A 58 9.77 -3.13 -3.70
CA THR A 58 10.06 -2.72 -2.31
C THR A 58 11.56 -2.62 -2.05
N LYS A 59 12.33 -3.60 -2.54
CA LYS A 59 13.79 -3.59 -2.43
C LYS A 59 14.40 -2.36 -3.11
N PHE A 60 14.02 -2.12 -4.37
CA PHE A 60 14.47 -0.94 -5.12
C PHE A 60 14.09 0.36 -4.40
N MET A 61 12.85 0.49 -3.93
CA MET A 61 12.38 1.67 -3.22
C MET A 61 13.23 1.96 -1.98
N TRP A 62 13.50 0.95 -1.15
CA TRP A 62 14.28 1.15 0.07
C TRP A 62 15.78 1.38 -0.18
N GLU A 63 16.36 0.77 -1.20
CA GLU A 63 17.79 0.90 -1.50
C GLU A 63 18.13 2.16 -2.32
N LYS A 64 17.19 2.65 -3.14
CA LYS A 64 17.47 3.69 -4.16
C LYS A 64 16.69 4.97 -3.97
N LEU A 65 15.62 4.98 -3.17
CA LEU A 65 14.74 6.15 -3.07
C LEU A 65 14.65 6.70 -1.64
N ASP A 66 14.72 8.02 -1.55
CA ASP A 66 14.53 8.75 -0.29
C ASP A 66 13.07 8.95 0.10
N LYS A 67 12.12 8.43 -0.68
CA LYS A 67 10.68 8.51 -0.41
C LYS A 67 9.98 7.15 -0.43
N CYS A 68 8.90 7.02 0.33
CA CYS A 68 8.06 5.82 0.31
C CYS A 68 6.97 5.99 -0.77
N ILE A 69 7.21 5.42 -1.95
CA ILE A 69 6.27 5.50 -3.09
C ILE A 69 4.94 4.84 -2.75
N ILE A 70 4.97 3.75 -1.98
CA ILE A 70 3.77 3.03 -1.55
C ILE A 70 2.84 3.96 -0.77
N SER A 71 3.37 4.76 0.17
CA SER A 71 2.58 5.78 0.88
C SER A 71 1.93 6.77 -0.09
N GLU A 72 2.64 7.24 -1.11
CA GLU A 72 2.09 8.17 -2.11
C GLU A 72 0.92 7.53 -2.88
N VAL A 73 1.03 6.26 -3.24
CA VAL A 73 -0.02 5.51 -3.94
C VAL A 73 -1.26 5.33 -3.05
N LEU A 74 -1.09 4.82 -1.83
CA LEU A 74 -2.21 4.62 -0.90
C LEU A 74 -2.93 5.94 -0.60
N ASN A 75 -2.18 7.03 -0.42
CA ASN A 75 -2.74 8.37 -0.22
C ASN A 75 -3.57 8.83 -1.42
N LYS A 76 -3.10 8.58 -2.66
CA LYS A 76 -3.80 8.98 -3.88
C LYS A 76 -5.07 8.18 -4.14
N LEU A 77 -5.04 6.88 -3.82
CA LEU A 77 -6.21 5.98 -3.98
C LEU A 77 -7.26 6.15 -2.86
N GLY A 78 -7.00 7.00 -1.87
CA GLY A 78 -7.96 7.32 -0.83
C GLY A 78 -8.11 6.23 0.23
N TYR A 79 -7.06 5.43 0.47
CA TYR A 79 -7.01 4.56 1.65
C TYR A 79 -7.27 5.41 2.90
N LYS A 80 -8.08 4.93 3.82
CA LYS A 80 -8.46 5.66 5.04
C LYS A 80 -7.68 5.19 6.25
N TYR A 81 -7.48 3.88 6.34
CA TYR A 81 -6.75 3.23 7.42
C TYR A 81 -5.72 2.27 6.83
N ILE A 82 -4.59 2.14 7.50
CA ILE A 82 -3.65 1.04 7.31
C ILE A 82 -3.41 0.35 8.66
N THR A 83 -3.18 -0.96 8.64
CA THR A 83 -2.59 -1.69 9.76
C THR A 83 -1.18 -2.13 9.40
N LEU A 84 -0.42 -2.59 10.40
CA LEU A 84 0.94 -3.08 10.21
C LEU A 84 0.92 -4.59 10.31
N GLY A 85 1.46 -5.26 9.31
CA GLY A 85 1.76 -6.68 9.35
C GLY A 85 3.18 -6.95 9.85
N ASN A 86 3.54 -8.22 10.06
CA ASN A 86 4.87 -8.57 10.56
C ASN A 86 5.99 -8.19 9.59
N HIS A 87 5.74 -8.22 8.27
CA HIS A 87 6.74 -7.91 7.27
C HIS A 87 7.03 -6.42 7.12
N ASP A 88 6.15 -5.55 7.60
CA ASP A 88 6.37 -4.10 7.58
C ASP A 88 7.53 -3.66 8.50
N PHE A 89 8.00 -4.54 9.38
CA PHE A 89 9.13 -4.29 10.29
C PHE A 89 10.49 -4.72 9.72
N ASN A 90 10.56 -5.48 8.62
CA ASN A 90 11.79 -6.12 8.15
C ASN A 90 12.90 -5.15 7.73
N TYR A 91 12.56 -3.94 7.28
CA TYR A 91 13.54 -2.90 6.93
C TYR A 91 13.90 -1.99 8.12
N GLY A 92 13.47 -2.35 9.33
CA GLY A 92 13.78 -1.67 10.57
C GLY A 92 12.94 -0.41 10.84
N TYR A 93 13.09 0.11 12.06
CA TYR A 93 12.26 1.20 12.58
C TYR A 93 12.27 2.45 11.71
N LYS A 94 13.42 2.83 11.12
CA LYS A 94 13.53 4.02 10.26
C LYS A 94 12.63 3.92 9.01
N ALA A 95 12.64 2.77 8.34
CA ALA A 95 11.80 2.52 7.18
C ALA A 95 10.31 2.53 7.56
N LEU A 96 9.96 1.83 8.65
CA LEU A 96 8.60 1.81 9.18
C LEU A 96 8.09 3.22 9.53
N ARG A 97 8.89 4.01 10.26
CA ARG A 97 8.56 5.41 10.60
C ARG A 97 8.35 6.28 9.38
N LYS A 98 9.15 6.07 8.33
CA LYS A 98 9.02 6.80 7.06
C LYS A 98 7.72 6.42 6.34
N TYR A 99 7.38 5.13 6.28
CA TYR A 99 6.12 4.65 5.73
C TYR A 99 4.91 5.22 6.49
N VAL A 100 4.83 4.98 7.80
CA VAL A 100 3.75 5.45 8.67
C VAL A 100 3.68 6.98 8.71
N GLY A 101 4.81 7.67 8.67
CA GLY A 101 4.88 9.13 8.66
C GLY A 101 4.36 9.75 7.37
N ALA A 102 4.66 9.13 6.22
CA ALA A 102 4.26 9.60 4.89
C ALA A 102 2.83 9.17 4.50
N THR A 103 2.30 8.10 5.09
CA THR A 103 0.92 7.67 4.87
C THR A 103 -0.02 8.57 5.69
N ARG A 104 -0.90 9.31 5.01
CA ARG A 104 -1.91 10.19 5.63
C ARG A 104 -3.01 9.37 6.31
N SER A 105 -3.19 8.16 5.83
CA SER A 105 -4.20 7.17 6.19
C SER A 105 -3.82 6.28 7.37
N VAL A 106 -2.82 6.66 8.16
CA VAL A 106 -2.55 5.93 9.40
C VAL A 106 -3.64 6.25 10.39
N LEU A 107 -4.13 5.23 11.10
CA LEU A 107 -5.01 5.37 12.26
C LEU A 107 -4.24 6.11 13.37
N LYS A 108 -4.10 7.44 13.22
CA LYS A 108 -3.42 8.34 14.16
C LYS A 108 -4.42 8.81 15.20
N ARG A 109 -4.82 7.92 16.12
CA ARG A 109 -5.30 8.20 17.50
C ARG A 109 -6.08 7.01 18.04
N TYR A 110 -5.57 6.42 19.12
CA TYR A 110 -6.25 6.25 20.43
C TYR A 110 -5.23 5.80 21.51
N CYS A 111 -4.05 6.44 21.54
CA CYS A 111 -3.19 6.51 22.72
C CYS A 111 -2.85 7.98 22.96
#